data_AF-A0A7X8Q1F2-F1
#
_entry.id   AF-A0A7X8Q1F2-F1
#
_cell.length_a   1.000
_cell.length_b   1.000
_cell.length_c   1.000
_cell.angle_alpha   90.00
_cell.angle_beta   90.00
_cell.angle_gamma   90.00
#
_symmetry.space_group_name_H-M   'P 1'
#
loop_
_entity.id
_entity.type
_entity.pdbx_description
1 polymer ?
#
loop_
_entity_poly.entity_id
_entity_poly.type
_entity_poly.pdbx_seq_one_letter_code
_entity_poly.pdbx_strand_id
1 'polypeptide(L)'
;HISEAVPAAVGFFAANGGDALGSIIGAVNVGYDTDTIATMSGAIAGALKGAPAYPEHFLPTMETANGLDISGLAREITAIAAERLKGGRLNE
;
A
#
# COMPACT_ATOMS: atom_id res chain seq x y z
N HIS A 1 -14.20 5.44 -11.84
CA HIS A 1 -14.32 6.90 -11.62
C HIS A 1 -13.61 7.28 -10.30
N ILE A 2 -12.74 8.30 -10.27
CA ILE A 2 -11.99 8.69 -9.04
C ILE A 2 -12.93 8.97 -7.86
N SER A 3 -14.08 9.58 -8.12
CA SER A 3 -15.12 9.91 -7.13
C SER A 3 -15.64 8.70 -6.35
N GLU A 4 -15.50 7.49 -6.90
CA GLU A 4 -15.99 6.25 -6.28
C GLU A 4 -14.83 5.42 -5.73
N ALA A 5 -13.70 5.35 -6.45
CA ALA A 5 -12.58 4.50 -6.08
C ALA A 5 -11.89 4.94 -4.77
N VAL A 6 -11.67 6.24 -4.58
CA VAL A 6 -10.98 6.76 -3.38
C VAL A 6 -11.83 6.53 -2.12
N PRO A 7 -13.13 6.93 -2.07
CA PRO A 7 -13.96 6.61 -0.90
C PRO A 7 -14.11 5.11 -0.66
N ALA A 8 -14.21 4.29 -1.72
CA ALA A 8 -14.27 2.85 -1.58
C ALA A 8 -13.01 2.28 -0.92
N ALA A 9 -11.82 2.70 -1.33
CA ALA A 9 -10.56 2.23 -0.75
C ALA A 9 -10.46 2.59 0.74
N VAL A 10 -10.81 3.83 1.12
CA VAL A 10 -10.86 4.24 2.53
C VAL A 10 -11.92 3.44 3.30
N GLY A 11 -13.07 3.19 2.68
CA GLY A 11 -14.14 2.38 3.25
C GLY A 11 -13.70 0.95 3.56
N PHE A 12 -13.00 0.28 2.63
CA PHE A 12 -12.48 -1.08 2.87
C PHE A 12 -11.43 -1.14 3.96
N PHE A 13 -10.52 -0.17 4.01
CA PHE A 13 -9.56 -0.03 5.10
C PHE A 13 -10.26 0.11 6.46
N ALA A 14 -11.26 1.00 6.55
CA ALA A 14 -12.02 1.24 7.77
C ALA A 14 -12.85 0.01 8.19
N ALA A 15 -13.54 -0.62 7.23
CA ALA A 15 -14.38 -1.79 7.48
C ALA A 15 -13.59 -3.01 7.99
N ASN A 16 -12.30 -3.11 7.64
CA ASN A 16 -11.42 -4.19 8.09
C ASN A 16 -10.59 -3.82 9.32
N GLY A 17 -10.87 -2.69 9.99
CA GLY A 17 -10.13 -2.27 11.19
C GLY A 17 -8.62 -2.07 10.93
N GLY A 18 -8.27 -1.72 9.70
CA GLY A 18 -6.89 -1.59 9.24
C GLY A 18 -6.12 -2.89 9.08
N ASP A 19 -6.77 -4.06 9.06
CA ASP A 19 -6.13 -5.32 8.66
C ASP A 19 -5.70 -5.27 7.18
N ALA A 20 -4.42 -5.52 6.90
CA ALA A 20 -3.86 -5.27 5.57
C ALA A 20 -4.39 -6.23 4.51
N LEU A 21 -4.37 -7.54 4.80
CA LEU A 21 -4.82 -8.54 3.86
C LEU A 21 -6.35 -8.51 3.71
N GLY A 22 -7.10 -8.34 4.80
CA GLY A 22 -8.56 -8.18 4.79
C GLY A 22 -9.01 -6.96 4.00
N SER A 23 -8.29 -5.83 4.11
CA SER A 23 -8.56 -4.61 3.32
C SER A 23 -8.41 -4.85 1.81
N ILE A 24 -7.42 -5.65 1.40
CA ILE A 24 -7.23 -6.07 0.01
C ILE A 24 -8.33 -7.05 -0.41
N ILE A 25 -8.58 -8.10 0.39
CA ILE A 25 -9.59 -9.13 0.10
C ILE A 25 -10.98 -8.50 -0.06
N GLY A 26 -11.36 -7.57 0.82
CA GLY A 26 -12.63 -6.84 0.70
C GLY A 26 -12.71 -6.05 -0.61
N ALA A 27 -11.65 -5.31 -0.92
CA ALA A 27 -11.59 -4.49 -2.12
C ALA A 27 -11.62 -5.29 -3.43
N VAL A 28 -10.92 -6.43 -3.52
CA VAL A 28 -10.91 -7.23 -4.76
C VAL A 28 -12.24 -7.94 -5.02
N ASN A 29 -13.08 -8.13 -4.00
CA ASN A 29 -14.36 -8.82 -4.10
C ASN A 29 -15.56 -7.89 -4.40
N VAL A 30 -15.37 -6.57 -4.46
CA VAL A 30 -16.49 -5.62 -4.67
C VAL A 30 -16.89 -5.45 -6.14
N GLY A 31 -16.03 -5.89 -7.07
CA GLY A 31 -16.21 -5.70 -8.51
C GLY A 31 -15.84 -4.30 -8.99
N TYR A 32 -16.04 -4.06 -10.29
CA TYR A 32 -15.64 -2.82 -10.99
C TYR A 32 -14.10 -2.65 -11.04
N ASP A 33 -13.56 -1.54 -10.51
CA ASP A 33 -12.15 -1.12 -10.58
C ASP A 33 -11.33 -1.69 -9.41
N THR A 34 -11.30 -3.02 -9.33
CA THR A 34 -10.83 -3.74 -8.14
C THR A 34 -9.35 -3.62 -7.89
N ASP A 35 -8.53 -3.59 -8.94
CA ASP A 35 -7.08 -3.43 -8.84
C ASP A 35 -6.72 -2.04 -8.29
N THR A 36 -7.38 -0.98 -8.78
CA THR A 36 -7.19 0.38 -8.27
C THR A 36 -7.61 0.50 -6.81
N ILE A 37 -8.80 0.01 -6.45
CA ILE A 37 -9.32 0.11 -5.07
C ILE A 37 -8.46 -0.74 -4.12
N ALA A 38 -8.12 -1.96 -4.49
CA ALA A 38 -7.29 -2.85 -3.68
C ALA A 38 -5.87 -2.33 -3.51
N THR A 39 -5.30 -1.71 -4.55
CA THR A 39 -3.98 -1.07 -4.48
C THR A 39 -3.99 0.07 -3.46
N MET A 40 -4.97 0.97 -3.51
CA MET A 40 -5.07 2.07 -2.54
C MET A 40 -5.35 1.57 -1.12
N SER A 41 -6.32 0.67 -0.97
CA SER A 41 -6.71 0.08 0.33
C SER A 41 -5.54 -0.67 0.98
N GLY A 42 -4.84 -1.49 0.20
CA GLY A 42 -3.62 -2.20 0.62
C GLY A 42 -2.48 -1.24 0.93
N ALA A 43 -2.24 -0.20 0.13
CA ALA A 43 -1.19 0.77 0.42
C ALA A 43 -1.40 1.47 1.77
N ILE A 44 -2.64 1.89 2.07
CA ILE A 44 -3.00 2.53 3.34
C ILE A 44 -2.79 1.55 4.50
N ALA A 45 -3.34 0.34 4.39
CA ALA A 45 -3.27 -0.65 5.46
C ALA A 45 -1.82 -1.17 5.67
N GLY A 46 -1.07 -1.36 4.60
CA GLY A 46 0.34 -1.75 4.61
C GLY A 46 1.24 -0.69 5.20
N ALA A 47 0.96 0.59 4.98
CA ALA A 47 1.67 1.68 5.66
C ALA A 47 1.47 1.65 7.18
N LEU A 48 0.27 1.26 7.64
CA LEU A 48 -0.04 1.12 9.07
C LEU A 48 0.57 -0.14 9.70
N LYS A 49 0.52 -1.28 9.00
CA LYS A 49 0.88 -2.61 9.57
C LYS A 49 2.31 -3.05 9.24
N GLY A 50 2.94 -2.44 8.24
CA GLY A 50 4.25 -2.83 7.72
C GLY A 50 4.18 -4.01 6.74
N ALA A 51 5.27 -4.21 5.99
CA ALA A 51 5.39 -5.27 4.98
C ALA A 51 5.13 -6.70 5.50
N PRO A 52 5.52 -7.10 6.73
CA PRO A 52 5.24 -8.44 7.26
C PRO A 52 3.75 -8.77 7.47
N ALA A 53 2.85 -7.79 7.30
CA ALA A 53 1.41 -8.04 7.36
C ALA A 53 0.86 -8.81 6.14
N TYR A 54 1.66 -8.93 5.07
CA TYR A 54 1.30 -9.70 3.89
C TYR A 54 1.91 -11.10 3.90
N PRO A 55 1.29 -12.08 3.23
CA PRO A 55 1.89 -13.41 3.06
C PRO A 55 3.30 -13.32 2.45
N GLU A 56 4.26 -14.04 3.06
CA GLU A 56 5.69 -13.94 2.73
C GLU A 56 6.00 -14.21 1.24
N HIS A 57 5.17 -15.01 0.57
CA HIS A 57 5.35 -15.35 -0.84
C HIS A 57 4.96 -14.22 -1.81
N PHE A 58 4.16 -13.23 -1.39
CA PHE A 58 3.66 -12.19 -2.32
C PHE A 58 4.79 -11.39 -2.95
N LEU A 59 5.69 -10.84 -2.14
CA LEU A 59 6.77 -9.97 -2.64
C LEU A 59 7.71 -10.74 -3.59
N PRO A 60 8.27 -11.92 -3.22
CA PRO A 60 9.08 -12.70 -4.15
C PRO A 60 8.36 -13.06 -5.45
N THR A 61 7.06 -13.41 -5.37
CA THR A 61 6.26 -13.69 -6.57
C THR A 61 6.15 -12.46 -7.47
N MET A 62 5.84 -11.29 -6.91
CA MET A 62 5.74 -10.04 -7.69
C MET A 62 7.08 -9.62 -8.30
N GLU A 63 8.17 -9.66 -7.55
CA GLU A 63 9.50 -9.31 -8.05
C GLU A 63 9.95 -10.26 -9.16
N THR A 64 9.76 -11.57 -8.99
CA THR A 64 10.11 -12.58 -9.99
C THR A 64 9.27 -12.45 -11.26
N ALA A 65 7.96 -12.27 -11.11
CA ALA A 65 7.04 -12.19 -12.25
C ALA A 65 7.24 -10.92 -13.08
N ASN A 66 7.67 -9.82 -12.45
CA ASN A 66 7.78 -8.52 -13.11
C ASN A 66 9.23 -8.06 -13.38
N GLY A 67 10.23 -8.75 -12.81
CA GLY A 67 11.64 -8.34 -12.93
C GLY A 67 11.94 -7.01 -12.24
N LEU A 68 11.26 -6.71 -11.12
CA LEU A 68 11.36 -5.44 -10.39
C LEU A 68 11.95 -5.67 -9.00
N ASP A 69 12.88 -4.82 -8.57
CA ASP A 69 13.34 -4.75 -7.17
C ASP A 69 12.44 -3.79 -6.37
N ILE A 70 11.27 -4.28 -5.98
CA ILE A 70 10.25 -3.50 -5.26
C ILE A 70 10.79 -3.12 -3.87
N SER A 71 11.48 -4.05 -3.22
CA SER A 71 12.08 -3.84 -1.90
C SER A 71 13.18 -2.76 -1.94
N GLY A 72 14.04 -2.78 -2.96
CA GLY A 72 15.05 -1.75 -3.21
C GLY A 72 14.45 -0.39 -3.48
N LEU A 73 13.48 -0.31 -4.39
CA LEU A 73 12.77 0.93 -4.69
C LEU A 73 12.14 1.54 -3.43
N ALA A 74 11.50 0.73 -2.59
CA ALA A 74 10.92 1.20 -1.33
C ALA A 74 11.98 1.77 -0.36
N ARG A 75 13.15 1.12 -0.25
CA ARG A 75 14.27 1.61 0.57
C ARG A 75 14.79 2.95 0.06
N GLU A 76 14.98 3.09 -1.25
CA GLU A 76 15.48 4.33 -1.86
C GLU A 76 14.52 5.51 -1.67
N ILE A 77 13.22 5.29 -1.91
CA ILE A 77 12.18 6.30 -1.65
C ILE A 77 12.17 6.69 -0.17
N THR A 78 12.26 5.72 0.74
CA THR A 78 12.30 5.97 2.18
C THR A 78 13.52 6.80 2.58
N ALA A 79 14.69 6.52 2.01
CA ALA A 79 15.90 7.30 2.27
C ALA A 79 15.72 8.77 1.84
N ILE A 80 15.18 9.01 0.64
CA ILE A 80 14.90 10.37 0.15
C ILE A 80 13.90 11.09 1.07
N ALA A 81 12.83 10.41 1.48
CA ALA A 81 11.83 10.98 2.39
C ALA A 81 12.43 11.34 3.76
N ALA A 82 13.27 10.46 4.32
CA ALA A 82 13.94 10.68 5.60
C ALA A 82 14.88 11.89 5.56
N GLU A 83 15.66 12.06 4.49
CA GLU A 83 16.53 13.22 4.33
C GLU A 83 15.74 14.53 4.23
N ARG A 84 14.63 14.54 3.49
CA ARG A 84 13.75 15.73 3.39
C ARG A 84 13.10 16.10 4.71
N LEU A 85 12.66 15.11 5.51
CA LEU A 85 12.07 15.37 6.82
C LEU A 85 13.07 15.95 7.81
N LYS A 86 14.34 15.51 7.78
CA LYS A 86 15.40 16.12 8.59
C LYS A 86 15.70 17.56 8.16
N GLY A 87 15.80 17.81 6.86
CA GLY A 87 16.07 19.13 6.31
C GLY A 87 14.95 20.15 6.59
N GLY A 88 13.68 19.72 6.55
CA GLY A 88 12.53 20.58 6.88
C GLY A 88 12.51 21.00 8.36
N ARG A 89 12.87 20.09 9.28
CA ARG A 89 12.92 20.35 10.73
C ARG A 89 14.08 21.24 11.18
N LEU A 90 15.08 21.48 10.33
CA LEU A 90 16.18 22.42 10.59
C LEU A 90 15.87 23.83 10.09
N ASN A 91 14.80 23.99 9.29
CA ASN A 91 14.35 25.25 8.71
C ASN A 91 13.09 25.82 9.41
N GLU A 92 12.64 25.19 10.50
CA GLU A 92 11.61 25.67 11.44
C GLU A 92 12.27 26.08 12.76
#